data_AF-A0ABD5RBS2-F1
#
_entry.id   AF-A0ABD5RBS2-F1
#
_cell.length_a   1.000
_cell.length_b   1.000
_cell.length_c   1.000
_cell.angle_alpha   90.00
_cell.angle_beta   90.00
_cell.angle_gamma   90.00
#
_symmetry.space_group_name_H-M   'P 1'
#
loop_
_entity.id
_entity.type
_entity.pdbx_description
1 polymer ?
#
loop_
_entity_poly.entity_id
_entity_poly.type
_entity_poly.pdbx_seq_one_letter_code
_entity_poly.pdbx_strand_id
1 'polypeptide(L)'
;MASKNIGIKEDVYERLKAHKRGDESFSETLDRLLHEFDSDWRANVGFLTDDEAAALETAVAQGLDDTDDSLVDLGEEIDERLQEES
;
A
#
# COMPACT_ATOMS: atom_id res chain seq x y z
N MET A 1 24.32 19.04 5.56
CA MET A 1 22.90 19.45 5.43
C MET A 1 22.67 20.70 6.25
N ALA A 2 21.91 21.67 5.75
CA ALA A 2 21.58 22.87 6.52
C ALA A 2 20.50 22.53 7.56
N SER A 3 20.82 22.63 8.85
CA SER A 3 19.82 22.47 9.92
C SER A 3 19.03 23.76 10.07
N LYS A 4 17.70 23.67 10.05
CA LYS A 4 16.81 24.78 10.40
C LYS A 4 16.13 24.47 11.73
N ASN A 5 16.12 25.43 12.64
CA ASN A 5 15.38 25.32 13.89
C ASN A 5 13.92 25.70 13.61
N ILE A 6 12.99 24.80 13.93
CA ILE A 6 11.54 25.02 13.83
C ILE A 6 10.99 24.91 15.25
N GLY A 7 10.23 25.92 15.67
CA GLY A 7 9.45 25.85 16.90
C GLY A 7 8.22 24.99 16.68
N ILE A 8 8.01 23.99 17.53
CA ILE A 8 6.81 23.15 17.54
C ILE A 8 6.09 23.32 18.88
N LYS A 9 4.79 23.02 18.90
CA LYS A 9 4.03 23.01 20.15
C LYS A 9 4.50 21.85 21.03
N GLU A 10 4.43 22.05 22.34
CA GLU A 10 4.89 21.08 23.36
C GLU A 10 4.22 19.71 23.22
N ASP A 11 2.92 19.69 22.98
CA ASP A 11 2.13 18.48 22.73
C ASP A 11 2.58 17.73 21.47
N VAL A 12 3.02 18.45 20.44
CA VAL A 12 3.59 17.86 19.23
C VAL A 12 5.00 17.32 19.49
N TYR A 13 5.81 18.04 20.28
CA TYR A 13 7.14 17.59 20.68
C TYR A 13 7.07 16.26 21.44
N GLU A 14 6.19 16.14 22.43
CA GLU A 14 6.03 14.92 23.21
C GLU A 14 5.52 13.74 22.37
N ARG A 15 4.60 13.99 21.42
CA ARG A 15 4.16 12.96 20.46
C ARG A 15 5.30 12.47 19.56
N LEU A 16 6.14 13.38 19.10
CA LEU A 16 7.28 13.06 18.24
C LEU A 16 8.33 12.25 19.02
N LYS A 17 8.58 12.65 20.28
CA LYS A 17 9.47 11.93 21.20
C LYS A 17 8.97 10.53 21.53
N ALA A 18 7.66 10.32 21.64
CA ALA A 18 7.07 8.99 21.84
C ALA A 18 7.24 8.06 20.62
N HIS A 19 7.36 8.63 19.40
CA HIS A 19 7.60 7.87 18.17
C HIS A 19 9.08 7.63 17.88
N LYS A 20 9.97 8.19 18.70
CA LYS A 20 11.41 8.03 18.58
C LYS A 20 11.83 6.59 18.88
N ARG A 21 12.52 5.93 17.96
CA ARG A 21 13.01 4.55 18.10
C ARG A 21 14.52 4.50 18.32
N GLY A 22 14.94 3.85 19.41
CA GLY A 22 16.36 3.63 19.70
C GLY A 22 17.18 4.92 19.79
N ASP A 23 18.29 4.97 19.07
CA ASP A 23 19.25 6.09 19.05
C ASP A 23 19.04 7.07 17.87
N GLU A 24 17.91 6.98 17.16
CA GLU A 24 17.66 7.89 16.03
C GLU A 24 17.63 9.37 16.47
N SER A 25 17.92 10.30 15.57
CA SER A 25 17.76 11.73 15.82
C SER A 25 16.31 12.16 15.55
N PHE A 26 15.90 13.29 16.11
CA PHE A 26 14.57 13.85 15.83
C PHE A 26 14.34 14.09 14.34
N SER A 27 15.38 14.48 13.61
CA SER A 27 15.30 14.67 12.15
C SER A 27 15.07 13.35 11.43
N GLU A 28 15.69 12.25 11.85
CA GLU A 28 15.47 10.91 11.29
C GLU A 28 14.08 10.36 11.62
N THR A 29 13.57 10.58 12.84
CA THR A 29 12.18 10.27 13.18
C THR A 29 11.20 11.03 12.27
N LEU A 30 11.46 12.33 12.04
CA LEU A 30 10.61 13.17 11.21
C LEU A 30 10.63 12.72 9.75
N ASP A 31 11.82 12.45 9.22
CA ASP A 31 12.03 11.97 7.84
C ASP A 31 11.31 10.65 7.60
N ARG A 32 11.46 9.68 8.53
CA ARG A 32 10.74 8.40 8.47
C ARG A 32 9.23 8.57 8.48
N LEU A 33 8.70 9.37 9.41
CA LEU A 33 7.26 9.59 9.52
C LEU A 33 6.72 10.24 8.24
N LEU A 34 7.43 11.24 7.69
CA LEU A 34 7.02 11.90 6.45
C LEU A 34 7.07 10.94 5.24
N HIS A 35 8.09 10.08 5.15
CA HIS A 35 8.18 9.06 4.10
C HIS A 35 7.08 7.99 4.20
N GLU A 36 6.71 7.59 5.43
CA GLU A 36 5.58 6.69 5.67
C GLU A 36 4.24 7.35 5.29
N PHE A 37 4.09 8.66 5.48
CA PHE A 37 2.90 9.41 5.06
C PHE A 37 2.82 9.63 3.54
N ASP A 38 3.95 9.78 2.84
CA ASP A 38 3.97 9.82 1.36
C ASP A 38 3.52 8.48 0.73
N SER A 39 3.64 7.38 1.48
CA SER A 39 3.10 6.07 1.08
C SER A 39 1.60 5.90 1.34
N ASP A 40 0.91 6.94 1.83
CA ASP A 40 -0.54 6.90 1.99
C ASP A 40 -1.17 6.96 0.59
N TRP A 41 -1.77 5.84 0.16
CA TRP A 41 -2.48 5.74 -1.12
C TRP A 41 -3.57 6.81 -1.28
N ARG A 42 -4.03 7.42 -0.17
CA ARG A 42 -4.95 8.57 -0.19
C ARG A 42 -4.31 9.88 -0.69
N ALA A 43 -2.99 10.03 -0.58
CA ALA A 43 -2.26 11.14 -1.21
C ALA A 43 -2.10 10.94 -2.73
N ASN A 44 -2.35 9.73 -3.24
CA ASN A 44 -2.29 9.38 -4.66
C ASN A 44 -3.66 9.54 -5.37
N VAL A 45 -4.67 10.07 -4.68
CA VAL A 45 -5.97 10.42 -5.28
C VAL A 45 -5.77 11.50 -6.33
N GLY A 46 -6.02 11.16 -7.61
CA GLY A 46 -5.84 12.06 -8.75
C GLY A 46 -4.45 12.02 -9.40
N PHE A 47 -3.60 11.04 -9.08
CA PHE A 47 -2.31 10.85 -9.76
C PHE A 47 -2.44 10.30 -11.19
N LEU A 48 -3.46 9.45 -11.42
CA LEU A 48 -3.73 8.90 -12.74
C LEU A 48 -4.57 9.88 -13.56
N THR A 49 -4.19 10.06 -14.82
CA THR A 49 -5.07 10.65 -15.84
C THR A 49 -6.28 9.75 -16.09
N ASP A 50 -7.35 10.28 -16.69
CA ASP A 50 -8.54 9.49 -17.03
C ASP A 50 -8.19 8.28 -17.91
N ASP A 51 -7.24 8.44 -18.84
CA ASP A 51 -6.77 7.37 -19.72
C ASP A 51 -5.99 6.29 -18.94
N GLU A 52 -5.10 6.69 -18.02
CA GLU A 52 -4.36 5.75 -17.17
C GLU A 52 -5.27 5.01 -16.19
N ALA A 53 -6.29 5.70 -15.67
CA ALA A 53 -7.31 5.10 -14.82
C ALA A 53 -8.14 4.07 -15.58
N ALA A 54 -8.58 4.39 -16.81
CA ALA A 54 -9.33 3.46 -17.66
C ALA A 54 -8.49 2.24 -18.08
N ALA A 55 -7.19 2.44 -18.33
CA ALA A 55 -6.26 1.35 -18.61
C ALA A 55 -6.09 0.43 -17.40
N LEU A 56 -5.96 1.00 -16.19
CA LEU A 56 -5.88 0.23 -14.95
C LEU A 56 -7.18 -0.55 -14.70
N GLU A 57 -8.34 0.08 -14.88
CA GLU A 57 -9.64 -0.58 -14.73
C GLU A 57 -9.79 -1.78 -15.67
N THR A 58 -9.37 -1.62 -16.93
CA THR A 58 -9.37 -2.71 -17.92
C THR A 58 -8.45 -3.85 -17.49
N ALA A 59 -7.23 -3.55 -17.04
CA ALA A 59 -6.28 -4.56 -16.61
C ALA A 59 -6.76 -5.34 -15.38
N VAL A 60 -7.40 -4.65 -14.42
CA VAL A 60 -7.99 -5.29 -13.24
C VAL A 60 -9.17 -6.19 -13.65
N ALA A 61 -10.04 -5.72 -14.53
CA ALA A 61 -11.17 -6.51 -15.01
C ALA A 61 -10.70 -7.81 -15.71
N GLN A 62 -9.68 -7.72 -16.57
CA GLN A 62 -9.09 -8.89 -17.21
C GLN A 62 -8.47 -9.86 -16.20
N GLY A 63 -7.69 -9.35 -15.25
CA GLY A 63 -7.08 -10.22 -14.23
C GLY A 63 -8.12 -10.93 -13.34
N LEU A 64 -9.28 -10.31 -13.09
CA LEU A 64 -10.36 -10.94 -12.35
C LEU A 64 -11.06 -12.02 -13.18
N ASP A 65 -11.29 -11.78 -14.46
CA ASP A 65 -11.85 -12.76 -15.42
C ASP A 65 -10.93 -13.99 -15.52
N ASP A 66 -9.63 -13.76 -15.75
CA ASP A 66 -8.61 -14.82 -15.81
C ASP A 66 -8.56 -15.65 -14.51
N THR A 67 -8.77 -14.99 -13.37
CA THR A 67 -8.79 -15.66 -12.06
C THR A 67 -10.05 -16.49 -11.89
N ASP A 68 -11.21 -15.99 -12.31
CA ASP A 68 -12.49 -16.71 -12.24
C ASP A 68 -12.42 -17.98 -13.11
N ASP A 69 -11.97 -17.84 -14.36
CA ASP A 69 -11.75 -18.98 -15.27
C ASP A 69 -10.78 -20.00 -14.67
N SER A 70 -9.66 -19.56 -14.10
CA SER A 70 -8.69 -20.45 -13.45
C SER A 70 -9.28 -21.21 -12.26
N LEU A 71 -10.20 -20.58 -11.52
CA LEU A 71 -10.87 -21.22 -10.39
C LEU A 71 -11.93 -22.22 -10.84
N VAL A 72 -12.61 -21.95 -11.96
CA VAL A 72 -13.54 -22.89 -12.60
C VAL A 72 -12.78 -24.13 -13.06
N ASP A 73 -11.69 -23.96 -13.81
CA ASP A 73 -10.84 -25.06 -14.29
C ASP A 73 -10.33 -25.93 -13.14
N LEU A 74 -9.86 -25.29 -12.05
CA LEU A 74 -9.41 -26.01 -10.85
C LEU A 74 -10.55 -26.79 -10.19
N GLY A 75 -11.76 -26.22 -10.17
CA GLY A 75 -12.94 -26.89 -9.64
C GLY A 75 -13.30 -28.14 -10.45
N GLU A 76 -13.26 -28.05 -11.79
CA GLU A 76 -13.50 -29.18 -12.69
C GLU A 76 -12.45 -30.28 -12.49
N GLU A 77 -11.16 -29.91 -12.39
CA GLU A 77 -10.09 -30.88 -12.12
C GLU A 77 -10.32 -31.64 -10.79
N ILE A 78 -10.69 -30.93 -9.73
CA ILE A 78 -10.95 -31.55 -8.42
C ILE A 78 -12.14 -32.52 -8.51
N ASP A 79 -13.22 -32.14 -9.20
CA ASP A 79 -14.40 -32.99 -9.39
C ASP A 79 -14.06 -34.25 -10.19
N GLU A 80 -13.24 -34.16 -11.24
CA GLU A 80 -12.76 -35.31 -12.00
C GLU A 80 -11.95 -36.26 -11.12
N ARG A 81 -11.00 -35.73 -10.33
CA ARG A 81 -10.17 -36.54 -9.43
C ARG A 81 -10.99 -37.28 -8.39
N LEU A 82 -12.04 -36.66 -7.85
CA LEU A 82 -12.92 -37.29 -6.87
C LEU A 82 -13.77 -38.41 -7.48
N GLN A 83 -14.14 -38.30 -8.76
CA GLN A 83 -14.87 -39.35 -9.48
C GLN A 83 -13.98 -40.56 -9.81
N GLU A 84 -12.68 -40.36 -10.04
CA GLU A 84 -11.72 -41.44 -10.31
C GLU A 84 -11.35 -42.25 -9.05
N GLU A 85 -11.49 -41.69 -7.85
CA GLU A 85 -11.20 -42.37 -6.58
C GLU A 85 -12.39 -43.12 -5.94
N SER A 86 -13.61 -43.01 -6.52
CA SER A 86 -14.84 -43.70 -6.04
C SER A 86 -15.15 -44.99 -6.79
#